data_AF-A0A7K7BJR5-F1
#
_entry.id   AF-A0A7K7BJR5-F1
#
_cell.length_a   1.000
_cell.length_b   1.000
_cell.length_c   1.000
_cell.angle_alpha   90.00
_cell.angle_beta   90.00
_cell.angle_gamma   90.00
#
_symmetry.space_group_name_H-M   'P 1'
#
loop_
_entity.id
_entity.type
_entity.pdbx_description
1 polymer ?
#
loop_
_entity_poly.entity_id
_entity_poly.type
_entity_poly.pdbx_seq_one_letter_code
_entity_poly.pdbx_strand_id
1 'polypeptide(L)'
;QLYNAFPLVMRWLPGPFRKIFRHWEKLKCFVKGVIAKHKEELSLAESGDYIDCYLKEIKKCKGDPSSYFHEENLLCSTLDLFLTGTETTATAIRWALLYMAMYPHIQ
;
A
#
# COMPACT_ATOMS: atom_id res chain seq x y z
N GLN A 1 -0.39 -10.02 17.80
CA GLN A 1 -1.05 -11.33 17.98
C GLN A 1 -2.29 -11.24 18.86
N LEU A 2 -2.22 -10.69 20.09
CA LEU A 2 -3.40 -10.56 20.96
C LEU A 2 -4.56 -9.75 20.34
N TYR A 3 -4.29 -8.69 19.55
CA TYR A 3 -5.34 -7.98 18.79
C TYR A 3 -6.07 -8.89 17.79
N ASN A 4 -5.34 -9.77 17.09
CA ASN A 4 -5.92 -10.71 16.14
C ASN A 4 -6.69 -11.83 16.85
N ALA A 5 -6.26 -12.22 18.05
CA ALA A 5 -6.91 -13.25 18.85
C ALA A 5 -8.17 -12.74 19.61
N PHE A 6 -8.15 -11.49 20.09
CA PHE A 6 -9.23 -10.90 20.90
C PHE A 6 -9.56 -9.46 20.47
N PRO A 7 -10.06 -9.25 19.24
CA PRO A 7 -10.25 -7.91 18.67
C PRO A 7 -11.27 -7.05 19.43
N LEU A 8 -12.33 -7.66 19.95
CA LEU A 8 -13.38 -6.94 20.69
C LEU A 8 -12.88 -6.35 22.01
N VAL A 9 -12.12 -7.13 22.79
CA VAL A 9 -11.53 -6.67 24.07
C VAL A 9 -10.45 -5.63 23.79
N MET A 10 -9.60 -5.88 22.80
CA MET A 10 -8.51 -4.99 22.45
C MET A 10 -8.97 -3.64 21.92
N ARG A 11 -10.17 -3.53 21.33
CA ARG A 11 -10.74 -2.24 20.89
C ARG A 11 -10.88 -1.22 22.03
N TRP A 12 -11.11 -1.67 23.27
CA TRP A 12 -11.33 -0.81 24.42
C TRP A 12 -10.06 -0.45 25.18
N LEU A 13 -8.99 -1.23 25.01
CA LEU A 13 -7.74 -1.01 25.73
C LEU A 13 -6.90 0.13 25.10
N PRO A 14 -6.07 0.82 25.88
CA PRO A 14 -4.97 1.60 25.34
C PRO A 14 -3.83 0.67 24.91
N GLY A 15 -3.19 0.92 23.77
CA GLY A 15 -2.06 0.09 23.34
C GLY A 15 -1.42 0.48 22.00
N PRO A 16 -0.33 -0.21 21.62
CA PRO A 16 0.47 0.11 20.44
C PRO A 16 -0.33 0.11 19.13
N PHE A 17 -1.41 -0.69 19.06
CA PHE A 17 -2.32 -0.75 17.90
C PHE A 17 -2.96 0.61 17.59
N ARG A 18 -3.21 1.48 18.58
CA ARG A 18 -3.70 2.85 18.31
C ARG A 18 -2.69 3.66 17.49
N LYS A 19 -1.39 3.48 17.74
CA LYS A 19 -0.32 4.12 16.96
C LYS A 19 -0.26 3.53 15.54
N ILE A 20 -0.44 2.21 15.40
CA ILE A 20 -0.53 1.53 14.11
C ILE A 20 -1.70 2.09 13.28
N PHE A 21 -2.91 2.17 13.86
CA PHE A 21 -4.06 2.75 13.16
C PHE A 21 -3.84 4.19 12.74
N ARG A 22 -3.21 5.01 13.59
CA ARG A 22 -2.86 6.38 13.22
C ARG A 22 -1.88 6.44 12.05
N HIS A 23 -0.87 5.56 12.01
CA HIS A 23 0.06 5.49 10.88
C HIS A 23 -0.63 4.97 9.62
N TRP A 24 -1.54 4.00 9.76
CA TRP A 24 -2.34 3.47 8.68
C TRP A 24 -3.19 4.55 8.01
N GLU A 25 -3.87 5.40 8.80
CA GLU A 25 -4.65 6.51 8.26
C GLU A 25 -3.77 7.56 7.58
N LYS A 26 -2.57 7.85 8.11
CA LYS A 26 -1.61 8.72 7.43
C LYS A 26 -1.19 8.15 6.07
N LEU A 27 -0.93 6.85 6.00
CA LEU A 27 -0.54 6.18 4.76
C LEU A 27 -1.69 6.18 3.73
N LYS A 28 -2.91 5.88 4.16
CA LYS A 28 -4.12 6.04 3.33
C LYS A 28 -4.26 7.45 2.79
N CYS A 29 -4.10 8.48 3.63
CA CYS A 29 -4.17 9.88 3.19
C CYS A 29 -3.10 10.20 2.15
N PHE A 30 -1.87 9.72 2.33
CA PHE A 30 -0.79 9.87 1.37
C PHE A 30 -1.15 9.24 0.02
N VAL A 31 -1.55 7.97 0.00
CA VAL A 31 -1.92 7.27 -1.24
C VAL A 31 -3.12 7.92 -1.93
N LYS A 32 -4.13 8.36 -1.18
CA LYS A 32 -5.26 9.14 -1.73
C LYS A 32 -4.79 10.42 -2.42
N GLY A 33 -3.82 11.13 -1.85
CA GLY A 33 -3.22 12.32 -2.47
C GLY A 33 -2.50 11.99 -3.78
N VAL A 34 -1.76 10.88 -3.82
CA VAL A 34 -1.10 10.40 -5.05
C VAL A 34 -2.13 10.04 -6.12
N ILE A 35 -3.19 9.31 -5.77
CA ILE A 35 -4.27 8.96 -6.71
C ILE A 35 -4.97 10.21 -7.23
N ALA A 36 -5.25 11.20 -6.36
CA ALA A 36 -5.88 12.45 -6.76
C ALA A 36 -5.05 13.20 -7.82
N LYS A 37 -3.73 13.28 -7.62
CA LYS A 37 -2.81 13.87 -8.60
C LYS A 37 -2.87 13.14 -9.95
N HIS A 38 -2.85 11.81 -9.96
CA HIS A 38 -2.97 11.04 -11.20
C HIS A 38 -4.31 11.27 -11.90
N LYS A 39 -5.41 11.46 -11.15
CA LYS A 39 -6.72 11.80 -11.75
C LYS A 39 -6.71 13.15 -12.46
N GLU A 40 -6.00 14.15 -11.94
CA GLU A 40 -5.85 15.47 -12.55
C GLU A 40 -5.00 15.42 -13.82
N GLU A 41 -3.95 14.60 -13.84
CA GLU A 41 -2.97 14.51 -14.93
C GLU A 41 -3.29 13.41 -15.98
N LEU A 42 -4.36 12.63 -15.76
CA LEU A 42 -4.64 11.36 -16.46
C LEU A 42 -4.71 11.44 -18.00
N SER A 43 -5.01 12.60 -18.56
CA SER A 43 -5.09 12.82 -20.02
C SER A 43 -3.76 13.16 -20.67
N LEU A 44 -2.70 13.41 -19.90
CA LEU A 44 -1.41 13.88 -20.39
C LEU A 44 -0.36 12.77 -20.57
N ALA A 45 -0.61 11.57 -20.03
CA ALA A 45 0.37 10.48 -20.03
C ALA A 45 0.13 9.47 -21.17
N GLU A 46 1.03 9.47 -22.17
CA GLU A 46 1.12 8.44 -23.23
C GLU A 46 1.44 7.04 -22.66
N SER A 47 2.30 6.96 -21.64
CA SER A 47 2.49 5.77 -20.80
C SER A 47 2.20 6.12 -19.35
N GLY A 48 1.25 5.43 -18.74
CA GLY A 48 0.89 5.64 -17.34
C GLY A 48 1.41 4.52 -16.46
N ASP A 49 1.60 4.81 -15.18
CA ASP A 49 1.97 3.77 -14.21
C ASP A 49 0.77 2.88 -13.82
N TYR A 50 0.92 2.07 -12.77
CA TYR A 50 -0.16 1.21 -12.28
C TYR A 50 -1.45 1.98 -11.98
N ILE A 51 -1.35 3.15 -11.34
CA ILE A 51 -2.50 3.97 -10.93
C ILE A 51 -3.21 4.50 -12.18
N ASP A 52 -2.47 5.02 -13.15
CA ASP A 52 -3.03 5.49 -14.41
C ASP A 52 -3.74 4.38 -15.20
N CYS A 53 -3.11 3.21 -15.28
CA CYS A 53 -3.68 2.04 -15.95
C CYS A 53 -5.00 1.63 -15.29
N TYR A 54 -5.03 1.59 -13.95
CA TYR A 54 -6.24 1.24 -13.21
C TYR A 54 -7.34 2.30 -13.38
N LEU A 55 -7.00 3.59 -13.32
CA LEU A 55 -7.96 4.69 -13.54
C LEU A 55 -8.54 4.65 -14.97
N LYS A 56 -7.74 4.29 -15.98
CA LYS A 56 -8.22 4.05 -17.35
C LYS A 56 -9.19 2.85 -17.38
N GLU A 57 -8.92 1.80 -16.63
CA GLU A 57 -9.79 0.63 -16.56
C GLU A 57 -11.13 0.93 -15.87
N ILE A 58 -11.12 1.70 -14.77
CA ILE A 58 -12.36 2.22 -14.14
C ILE A 58 -13.22 2.98 -15.17
N LYS A 59 -12.59 3.81 -16.02
CA LYS A 59 -13.32 4.55 -17.07
C LYS A 59 -13.93 3.60 -18.12
N LYS A 60 -13.23 2.54 -18.52
CA LYS A 60 -13.74 1.55 -19.48
C LYS A 60 -14.90 0.74 -18.93
N CYS A 61 -14.85 0.35 -17.65
CA CYS A 61 -15.90 -0.42 -16.99
C CYS A 61 -17.09 0.42 -16.50
N LYS A 62 -17.13 1.72 -16.82
CA LYS A 62 -18.17 2.63 -16.31
C LYS A 62 -19.56 2.16 -16.77
N GLY A 63 -20.40 1.78 -15.82
CA GLY A 63 -21.76 1.30 -16.06
C GLY A 63 -21.93 -0.22 -15.96
N ASP A 64 -20.85 -0.97 -15.78
CA ASP A 64 -20.91 -2.39 -15.44
C ASP A 64 -21.01 -2.56 -13.91
N PRO A 65 -22.17 -2.97 -13.36
CA PRO A 65 -22.34 -3.18 -11.93
C PRO A 65 -21.57 -4.40 -11.39
N SER A 66 -21.05 -5.27 -12.28
CA SER A 66 -20.25 -6.44 -11.91
C SER A 66 -18.74 -6.19 -11.88
N SER A 67 -18.30 -4.99 -12.25
CA SER A 67 -16.89 -4.63 -12.27
C SER A 67 -16.30 -4.43 -10.87
N TYR A 68 -15.13 -5.03 -10.63
CA TYR A 68 -14.32 -4.81 -9.43
C TYR A 68 -13.40 -3.57 -9.55
N PHE A 69 -13.41 -2.88 -10.70
CA PHE A 69 -12.60 -1.68 -10.91
C PHE A 69 -13.34 -0.45 -10.35
N HIS A 70 -13.02 -0.10 -9.11
CA HIS A 70 -13.49 1.12 -8.45
C HIS A 70 -12.42 1.74 -7.56
N GLU A 71 -12.60 3.00 -7.19
CA GLU A 71 -11.55 3.79 -6.51
C GLU A 71 -11.13 3.21 -5.15
N GLU A 72 -12.04 2.57 -4.41
CA GLU A 72 -11.69 1.91 -3.15
C GLU A 72 -10.75 0.72 -3.36
N ASN A 73 -10.97 -0.10 -4.39
CA ASN A 73 -10.07 -1.21 -4.70
C ASN A 73 -8.72 -0.69 -5.22
N LEU A 74 -8.71 0.38 -6.01
CA LEU A 74 -7.47 1.05 -6.41
C LEU A 74 -6.67 1.51 -5.17
N LEU A 75 -7.32 2.14 -4.19
CA LEU A 75 -6.66 2.56 -2.96
C LEU A 75 -6.08 1.36 -2.19
N CYS A 76 -6.87 0.30 -2.00
CA CYS A 76 -6.44 -0.90 -1.29
C CYS A 76 -5.27 -1.60 -1.99
N SER A 77 -5.38 -1.86 -3.29
CA SER A 77 -4.31 -2.50 -4.06
C SER A 77 -3.03 -1.67 -4.11
N THR A 78 -3.14 -0.34 -4.20
CA THR A 78 -1.96 0.55 -4.16
C THR A 78 -1.27 0.51 -2.80
N LEU A 79 -2.05 0.49 -1.70
CA LEU A 79 -1.51 0.31 -0.34
C LEU A 79 -0.80 -1.03 -0.18
N ASP A 80 -1.41 -2.11 -0.67
CA ASP A 80 -0.85 -3.45 -0.59
C ASP A 80 0.47 -3.55 -1.35
N LEU A 81 0.54 -3.04 -2.59
CA LEU A 81 1.76 -3.01 -3.40
C LEU A 81 2.87 -2.21 -2.69
N PHE A 82 2.53 -1.03 -2.19
CA PHE A 82 3.51 -0.14 -1.53
C PHE A 82 4.09 -0.77 -0.27
N LEU A 83 3.26 -1.34 0.60
CA LEU A 83 3.69 -1.95 1.85
C LEU A 83 4.45 -3.24 1.66
N THR A 84 3.93 -4.11 0.81
CA THR A 84 4.53 -5.42 0.55
C THR A 84 5.92 -5.25 -0.07
N GLY A 85 6.05 -4.37 -1.06
CA GLY A 85 7.34 -4.14 -1.73
C GLY A 85 8.37 -3.45 -0.84
N THR A 86 7.97 -2.44 -0.06
CA THR A 86 8.95 -1.62 0.66
C THR A 86 9.55 -2.35 1.87
N GLU A 87 8.70 -2.88 2.75
CA GLU A 87 9.17 -3.41 4.03
C GLU A 87 9.94 -4.72 3.85
N THR A 88 9.45 -5.61 2.99
CA THR A 88 10.07 -6.93 2.77
C THR A 88 11.42 -6.79 2.08
N THR A 89 11.52 -5.98 1.03
CA THR A 89 12.79 -5.74 0.32
C THR A 89 13.77 -4.98 1.18
N ALA A 90 13.36 -3.94 1.91
CA ALA A 90 14.26 -3.21 2.82
C ALA A 90 14.80 -4.14 3.92
N THR A 91 13.96 -5.00 4.48
CA THR A 91 14.37 -6.00 5.48
C THR A 91 15.34 -7.01 4.87
N ALA A 92 15.05 -7.55 3.70
CA ALA A 92 15.93 -8.50 3.01
C ALA A 92 17.30 -7.87 2.71
N ILE A 93 17.34 -6.65 2.17
CA ILE A 93 18.59 -5.91 1.91
C ILE A 93 19.34 -5.65 3.21
N ARG A 94 18.66 -5.25 4.29
CA ARG A 94 19.28 -5.03 5.59
C ARG A 94 19.97 -6.30 6.11
N TRP A 95 19.32 -7.45 6.00
CA TRP A 95 19.91 -8.73 6.36
C TRP A 95 21.08 -9.08 5.44
N ALA A 96 20.91 -8.94 4.12
CA ALA A 96 21.97 -9.20 3.16
C ALA A 96 23.24 -8.38 3.48
N LEU A 97 23.10 -7.08 3.75
CA LEU A 97 24.20 -6.19 4.15
C LEU A 97 24.85 -6.64 5.47
N LEU A 98 24.03 -7.01 6.47
CA LEU A 98 24.55 -7.50 7.74
C LEU A 98 25.38 -8.79 7.57
N TYR A 99 24.90 -9.72 6.75
CA TYR A 99 25.61 -10.96 6.45
C TYR A 99 26.90 -10.70 5.66
N MET A 100 26.88 -9.81 4.66
CA MET A 100 28.09 -9.41 3.93
C MET A 100 29.17 -8.85 4.87
N ALA A 101 28.78 -8.01 5.84
CA ALA A 101 29.72 -7.45 6.82
C ALA A 101 30.30 -8.50 7.79
N MET A 102 29.51 -9.53 8.15
CA MET A 102 29.94 -10.60 9.06
C MET A 102 30.82 -11.65 8.38
N TYR A 103 30.60 -11.90 7.09
CA TYR A 103 31.27 -12.93 6.31
C TYR A 103 31.98 -12.31 5.08
N PRO A 104 33.04 -11.52 5.29
CA PRO A 104 33.70 -10.77 4.21
C PRO A 104 34.37 -11.65 3.14
N HIS A 105 34.51 -12.95 3.38
CA HIS A 105 35.04 -13.92 2.43
C HIS A 105 33.99 -14.44 1.42
N ILE A 106 32.70 -14.15 1.66
CA ILE A 106 31.57 -14.52 0.77
C ILE A 106 31.27 -13.39 -0.24
N GLN A 107 31.73 -12.17 0.06
CA GLN A 107 31.46 -10.95 -0.70
C GLN A 107 32.13 -10.91 -2.08
#